data_AF-A0A9C8K6Y0-F1
#
_entry.id   AF-A0A9C8K6Y0-F1
#
_cell.length_a   1.000
_cell.length_b   1.000
_cell.length_c   1.000
_cell.angle_alpha   90.00
_cell.angle_beta   90.00
_cell.angle_gamma   90.00
#
_symmetry.space_group_name_H-M   'P 1'
#
loop_
_entity.id
_entity.type
_entity.pdbx_description
1 polymer ?
#
loop_
_entity_poly.entity_id
_entity_poly.type
_entity_poly.pdbx_seq_one_letter_code
_entity_poly.pdbx_strand_id
1 'polypeptide(L)'
;MYCNVETRHAKSRRARRYVNTHKHVLGFILFLLLLAGCSSTNFARITMNKYPPRSESVDIPVLSGDSDLIYERIGVVFTYGDKSLTRELINVKLKKQAKEVGADAIIFTRYGEIEPSKYFKS
;
A
#
# COMPACT_ATOMS: atom_id res chain seq x y z
N MET A 1 9.19 -14.21 -7.16
CA MET A 1 7.80 -14.56 -7.54
C MET A 1 7.48 -13.78 -8.81
N TYR A 2 7.55 -14.43 -9.97
CA TYR A 2 7.37 -13.81 -11.29
C TYR A 2 5.95 -14.08 -11.79
N CYS A 3 5.18 -13.05 -12.11
CA CYS A 3 3.92 -13.22 -12.84
C CYS A 3 4.22 -13.22 -14.34
N ASN A 4 4.27 -14.41 -14.93
CA ASN A 4 4.15 -14.59 -16.38
C ASN A 4 2.67 -14.57 -16.74
N VAL A 5 2.27 -13.69 -17.66
CA VAL A 5 0.95 -13.72 -18.29
C VAL A 5 1.17 -14.01 -19.78
N GLU A 6 0.99 -15.26 -20.16
CA GLU A 6 1.04 -15.72 -21.54
C GLU A 6 -0.29 -15.38 -22.23
N THR A 7 -0.29 -14.41 -23.16
CA THR A 7 -1.47 -14.07 -23.95
C THR A 7 -1.44 -14.80 -25.29
N ARG A 8 -2.29 -15.83 -25.45
CA ARG A 8 -2.53 -16.48 -26.75
C ARG A 8 -3.52 -15.65 -27.58
N HIS A 9 -3.07 -15.19 -28.75
CA HIS A 9 -3.93 -14.51 -29.73
C HIS A 9 -4.77 -15.51 -30.52
N ALA A 10 -6.09 -15.53 -30.29
CA ALA A 10 -7.06 -16.12 -31.22
C ALA A 10 -7.56 -15.03 -32.19
N LYS A 11 -7.29 -15.20 -33.49
CA LYS A 11 -7.65 -14.24 -34.55
C LYS A 11 -9.01 -14.62 -35.14
N SER A 12 -10.10 -14.05 -34.61
CA SER A 12 -11.43 -14.18 -35.20
C SER A 12 -11.76 -12.96 -36.08
N ARG A 13 -11.96 -13.22 -37.39
CA ARG A 13 -12.37 -12.22 -38.38
C ARG A 13 -13.90 -12.08 -38.37
N ARG A 14 -14.42 -10.91 -38.01
CA ARG A 14 -15.65 -10.32 -38.60
C ARG A 14 -15.76 -8.85 -38.24
N ALA A 15 -15.46 -8.00 -39.23
CA ALA A 15 -15.73 -6.57 -39.18
C ALA A 15 -17.15 -6.28 -39.68
N ARG A 16 -17.99 -5.63 -38.86
CA ARG A 16 -18.86 -4.54 -39.33
C ARG A 16 -19.56 -3.83 -38.17
N ARG A 17 -19.38 -2.50 -38.15
CA ARG A 17 -20.32 -1.48 -37.67
C ARG A 17 -20.37 -1.22 -36.15
N TYR A 18 -19.27 -0.73 -35.56
CA TYR A 18 -19.29 -0.04 -34.26
C TYR A 18 -17.99 0.78 -34.07
N VAL A 19 -17.88 2.00 -34.59
CA VAL A 19 -16.60 2.75 -34.57
C VAL A 19 -16.68 4.16 -33.96
N ASN A 20 -17.87 4.66 -33.63
CA ASN A 20 -18.00 5.99 -32.98
C ASN A 20 -18.33 5.94 -31.49
N THR A 21 -19.19 5.02 -31.06
CA THR A 21 -19.56 4.88 -29.64
C THR A 21 -18.43 4.27 -28.79
N HIS A 22 -17.60 3.37 -29.34
CA HIS A 22 -16.45 2.80 -28.61
C HIS A 22 -15.39 3.85 -28.25
N LYS A 23 -15.19 4.89 -29.08
CA LYS A 23 -14.20 5.94 -28.79
C LYS A 23 -14.62 6.78 -27.58
N HIS A 24 -15.90 7.13 -27.51
CA HIS A 24 -16.45 7.87 -26.37
C HIS A 24 -16.48 7.02 -25.10
N VAL A 25 -16.84 5.74 -25.20
CA VAL A 25 -16.83 4.81 -24.06
C VAL A 25 -15.40 4.59 -23.55
N LEU A 26 -14.42 4.42 -24.45
CA LEU A 26 -13.02 4.25 -24.08
C LEU A 26 -12.43 5.51 -23.44
N GLY A 27 -12.75 6.69 -24.00
CA GLY A 27 -12.37 7.98 -23.41
C GLY A 27 -12.99 8.20 -22.03
N PHE A 28 -14.25 7.80 -21.84
CA PHE A 28 -14.93 7.89 -20.55
C PHE A 28 -14.35 6.94 -19.50
N ILE A 29 -14.02 5.70 -19.89
CA ILE A 29 -13.33 4.74 -19.00
C ILE A 29 -11.94 5.26 -18.62
N LEU A 30 -11.18 5.80 -19.59
CA LEU A 30 -9.87 6.39 -19.33
C LEU A 30 -9.96 7.59 -18.38
N PHE A 31 -10.98 8.45 -18.56
CA PHE A 31 -11.25 9.57 -17.67
C PHE A 31 -11.63 9.12 -16.26
N LEU A 32 -12.47 8.09 -16.11
CA LEU A 32 -12.79 7.50 -14.82
C LEU A 32 -11.57 6.87 -14.13
N LEU A 33 -10.67 6.24 -14.89
CA LEU A 33 -9.41 5.70 -14.36
C LEU A 33 -8.44 6.81 -13.93
N LEU A 34 -8.48 7.99 -14.57
CA LEU A 34 -7.71 9.16 -14.15
C LEU A 34 -8.28 9.81 -12.87
N LEU A 35 -9.61 9.75 -12.69
CA LEU A 35 -10.28 10.22 -11.47
C LEU A 35 -10.14 9.24 -10.31
N ALA A 36 -10.03 7.94 -10.59
CA ALA A 36 -9.63 6.92 -9.64
C ALA A 36 -8.13 7.06 -9.35
N GLY A 37 -7.75 8.13 -8.65
CA GLY A 37 -6.39 8.34 -8.19
C GLY A 37 -5.88 7.07 -7.52
N CYS A 38 -4.71 6.61 -7.94
CA CYS A 38 -4.04 5.48 -7.30
C CYS A 38 -3.68 5.92 -5.87
N SER A 39 -4.52 5.58 -4.89
CA SER A 39 -4.17 5.77 -3.49
C SER A 39 -3.11 4.73 -3.13
N SER A 40 -1.85 5.13 -3.25
CA SER A 40 -0.72 4.36 -2.75
C SER A 40 -0.87 4.29 -1.23
N THR A 41 -1.49 3.22 -0.74
CA THR A 41 -1.51 2.94 0.69
C THR A 41 -0.08 2.58 1.09
N ASN A 42 0.54 3.37 1.98
CA ASN A 42 1.90 3.09 2.45
C ASN A 42 1.92 1.98 3.53
N PHE A 43 1.12 0.94 3.31
CA PHE A 43 0.93 -0.20 4.20
C PHE A 43 0.85 -1.48 3.38
N ALA A 44 1.74 -2.42 3.68
CA ALA A 44 1.72 -3.76 3.13
C ALA A 44 1.14 -4.73 4.17
N ARG A 45 -0.06 -5.25 3.90
CA ARG A 45 -0.73 -6.21 4.79
C ARG A 45 -0.07 -7.58 4.70
N ILE A 46 0.12 -8.24 5.85
CA ILE A 46 0.66 -9.61 5.94
C ILE A 46 -0.41 -10.59 6.43
N THR A 47 -1.21 -10.21 7.43
CA THR A 47 -2.29 -11.08 7.97
C THR A 47 -3.63 -10.86 7.24
N MET A 48 -4.44 -11.92 7.11
CA MET A 48 -5.82 -11.82 6.63
C MET A 48 -6.80 -11.38 7.73
N ASN A 49 -6.40 -11.47 9.00
CA ASN A 49 -7.21 -11.08 10.14
C ASN A 49 -7.49 -9.58 10.13
N LYS A 50 -8.74 -9.18 10.38
CA LYS A 50 -9.16 -7.79 10.45
C LYS A 50 -9.33 -7.37 11.91
N TYR A 51 -8.67 -6.28 12.26
CA TYR A 51 -8.77 -5.65 13.57
C TYR A 51 -9.53 -4.34 13.47
N PRO A 52 -10.33 -3.97 14.47
CA PRO A 52 -10.98 -2.66 14.50
C PRO A 52 -9.92 -1.55 14.64
N PRO A 53 -10.15 -0.37 14.03
CA PRO A 53 -9.25 0.75 14.21
C PRO A 53 -9.12 1.17 15.67
N ARG A 54 -7.93 1.66 16.05
CA ARG A 54 -7.69 2.20 17.40
C ARG A 54 -8.13 3.66 17.48
N SER A 55 -8.61 4.06 18.66
CA SER A 55 -8.96 5.46 18.94
C SER A 55 -7.77 6.39 18.72
N GLU A 56 -8.05 7.63 18.29
CA GLU A 56 -7.04 8.66 18.13
C GLU A 56 -6.32 9.00 19.45
N SER A 57 -7.00 8.82 20.60
CA SER A 57 -6.43 9.08 21.92
C SER A 57 -5.45 8.01 22.43
N VAL A 58 -5.47 6.81 21.85
CA VAL A 58 -4.56 5.72 22.26
C VAL A 58 -3.16 6.03 21.75
N ASP A 59 -2.15 6.00 22.61
CA ASP A 59 -0.77 6.11 22.14
C ASP A 59 -0.28 4.75 21.62
N ILE A 60 0.31 4.75 20.42
CA ILE A 60 0.90 3.56 19.81
C ILE A 60 2.41 3.63 20.04
N PRO A 61 3.00 2.73 20.85
CA PRO A 61 4.45 2.71 21.05
C PRO A 61 5.18 2.41 19.74
N VAL A 62 6.29 3.11 19.53
CA VAL A 62 7.20 2.92 18.39
C VAL A 62 8.51 2.40 18.96
N LEU A 63 8.78 1.12 18.69
CA LEU A 63 9.94 0.41 19.23
C LEU A 63 10.98 0.21 18.12
N SER A 64 12.23 0.51 18.46
CA SER A 64 13.40 0.23 17.63
C SER A 64 14.16 -0.95 18.21
N GLY A 65 14.53 -1.90 17.35
CA GLY A 65 15.25 -3.12 17.76
C GLY A 65 14.36 -4.36 17.86
N ASP A 66 15.00 -5.45 18.26
CA ASP A 66 14.33 -6.74 18.42
C ASP A 66 13.48 -6.77 19.69
N SER A 67 12.44 -7.60 19.67
CA SER A 67 11.50 -7.75 20.78
C SER A 67 11.27 -9.24 21.03
N ASP A 68 11.47 -9.66 22.27
CA ASP A 68 11.17 -11.03 22.74
C ASP A 68 9.68 -11.24 23.03
N LEU A 69 8.85 -10.22 22.79
CA LEU A 69 7.41 -10.30 22.97
C LEU A 69 6.79 -11.23 21.93
N ILE A 70 5.74 -11.96 22.33
CA ILE A 70 4.90 -12.70 21.40
C ILE A 70 3.92 -11.71 20.76
N TYR A 71 3.92 -11.61 19.43
CA TYR A 71 3.05 -10.70 18.69
C TYR A 71 2.54 -11.34 17.39
N GLU A 72 1.37 -10.88 16.92
CA GLU A 72 0.93 -11.13 15.55
C GLU A 72 1.38 -9.98 14.64
N ARG A 73 2.02 -10.33 13.52
CA ARG A 73 2.42 -9.33 12.52
C ARG A 73 1.25 -8.98 11.60
N ILE A 74 0.64 -7.81 11.82
CA ILE A 74 -0.49 -7.33 11.01
C ILE A 74 -0.02 -6.91 9.60
N GLY A 75 1.10 -6.20 9.52
CA GLY A 75 1.68 -5.74 8.26
C GLY A 75 2.90 -4.84 8.47
N VAL A 76 3.33 -4.19 7.39
CA VAL A 76 4.47 -3.26 7.36
C VAL A 76 3.96 -1.88 6.99
N VAL A 77 4.24 -0.88 7.83
CA VAL A 77 4.01 0.54 7.53
C VAL A 77 5.31 1.19 7.10
N PHE A 78 5.23 2.10 6.13
CA PHE A 78 6.37 2.90 5.69
C PHE A 78 5.94 4.33 5.39
N THR A 79 6.88 5.26 5.45
CA THR A 79 6.64 6.64 5.05
C THR A 79 7.85 7.15 4.28
N TYR A 80 7.58 7.91 3.22
CA TYR A 80 8.59 8.58 2.42
C TYR A 80 8.38 10.09 2.52
N GLY A 81 9.48 10.82 2.46
CA GLY A 81 9.48 12.27 2.49
C GLY A 81 10.80 12.83 2.01
N ASP A 82 10.84 14.13 1.80
CA ASP A 82 12.06 14.86 1.53
C ASP A 82 12.88 15.06 2.83
N LYS A 83 14.02 15.76 2.71
CA LYS A 83 14.94 16.03 3.82
C LYS A 83 14.34 16.90 4.94
N SER A 84 13.18 17.53 4.72
CA SER A 84 12.48 18.32 5.74
C SER A 84 11.63 17.46 6.69
N LEU A 85 11.45 16.17 6.36
CA LEU A 85 10.65 15.26 7.17
C LEU A 85 11.36 14.93 8.50
N THR A 86 10.86 15.45 9.60
CA THR A 86 11.40 15.16 10.94
C THR A 86 10.97 13.76 11.40
N ARG A 87 11.74 13.17 12.33
CA ARG A 87 11.41 11.89 12.97
C ARG A 87 10.05 11.93 13.66
N GLU A 88 9.68 13.07 14.23
CA GLU A 88 8.38 13.28 14.89
C GLU A 88 7.23 13.18 13.89
N LEU A 89 7.33 13.87 12.76
CA LEU A 89 6.33 13.80 11.69
C LEU A 89 6.23 12.41 11.09
N ILE A 90 7.36 11.72 10.94
CA ILE A 90 7.41 10.30 10.55
C ILE A 90 6.60 9.47 11.54
N ASN A 91 6.87 9.61 12.84
CA ASN A 91 6.19 8.84 13.87
C ASN A 91 4.69 9.13 13.90
N VAL A 92 4.27 10.38 13.75
CA VAL A 92 2.85 10.74 13.65
C VAL A 92 2.19 10.01 12.48
N LYS A 93 2.82 10.02 11.30
CA LYS A 93 2.28 9.32 10.11
C LYS A 93 2.20 7.81 10.33
N LEU A 94 3.27 7.18 10.81
CA LEU A 94 3.30 5.75 11.07
C LEU A 94 2.27 5.33 12.12
N LYS A 95 2.16 6.07 13.23
CA LYS A 95 1.17 5.82 14.28
C LYS A 95 -0.25 5.93 13.74
N LYS A 96 -0.54 6.92 12.89
CA LYS A 96 -1.85 7.05 12.25
C LYS A 96 -2.20 5.80 11.43
N GLN A 97 -1.28 5.34 10.59
CA GLN A 97 -1.49 4.12 9.79
C GLN A 97 -1.66 2.88 10.67
N ALA A 98 -0.88 2.75 11.74
CA ALA A 98 -1.01 1.66 12.70
C ALA A 98 -2.40 1.64 13.37
N LYS A 99 -2.92 2.81 13.76
CA LYS A 99 -4.28 2.96 14.31
C LYS A 99 -5.35 2.54 13.31
N GLU A 100 -5.25 2.97 12.06
CA GLU A 100 -6.19 2.63 10.99
C GLU A 100 -6.33 1.12 10.76
N VAL A 101 -5.24 0.37 10.95
CA VAL A 101 -5.22 -1.10 10.79
C VAL A 101 -5.43 -1.88 12.09
N GLY A 102 -5.68 -1.18 13.20
CA GLY A 102 -5.96 -1.80 14.50
C GLY A 102 -4.75 -2.31 15.26
N ALA A 103 -3.53 -1.92 14.87
CA ALA A 103 -2.30 -2.36 15.52
C ALA A 103 -2.12 -1.72 16.91
N ASP A 104 -1.52 -2.48 17.83
CA ASP A 104 -1.22 -2.05 19.20
C ASP A 104 0.17 -1.43 19.34
N ALA A 105 1.11 -1.73 18.43
CA ALA A 105 2.48 -1.23 18.46
C ALA A 105 3.11 -1.21 17.07
N ILE A 106 4.13 -0.38 16.89
CA ILE A 106 5.06 -0.42 15.75
C ILE A 106 6.39 -0.97 16.27
N ILE A 107 6.88 -2.04 15.65
CA ILE A 107 8.11 -2.74 16.06
C ILE A 107 9.14 -2.78 14.93
N PHE A 108 10.41 -3.00 15.28
CA PHE A 108 11.55 -2.99 14.35
C PHE A 108 11.68 -1.68 13.54
N THR A 109 11.36 -0.54 14.16
CA THR A 109 11.38 0.75 13.48
C THR A 109 12.80 1.15 13.09
N ARG A 110 12.99 1.51 11.81
CA ARG A 110 14.26 1.98 11.24
C ARG A 110 14.06 3.34 10.57
N TYR A 111 14.99 4.26 10.81
CA TYR A 111 15.01 5.58 10.19
C TYR A 111 16.26 5.73 9.34
N GLY A 112 16.13 6.33 8.16
CA GLY A 112 17.25 6.60 7.26
C GLY A 112 16.78 6.67 5.81
N GLU A 113 17.73 6.79 4.90
CA GLU A 113 17.47 6.58 3.47
C GLU A 113 17.22 5.09 3.24
N ILE A 114 15.96 4.75 2.97
CA ILE A 114 15.54 3.37 2.78
C ILE A 114 15.50 3.10 1.28
N GLU A 115 16.37 2.22 0.79
CA GLU A 115 16.17 1.55 -0.50
C GLU A 115 15.06 0.50 -0.32
N PRO A 116 13.87 0.67 -0.94
CA PRO A 116 12.73 -0.23 -0.72
C PRO A 116 13.04 -1.69 -1.06
N SER A 117 13.99 -1.94 -1.97
CA SER A 117 14.40 -3.26 -2.45
C SER A 117 14.96 -4.20 -1.37
N LYS A 118 15.45 -3.66 -0.23
CA LYS A 118 16.06 -4.47 0.84
C LYS A 118 15.05 -5.19 1.74
N TYR A 119 13.78 -4.79 1.76
CA TYR A 119 12.77 -5.32 2.69
C TYR A 119 11.79 -6.32 2.05
N PHE A 120 11.79 -6.44 0.72
CA PHE A 120 10.94 -7.41 0.00
C PHE A 120 11.68 -8.69 -0.41
N LYS A 121 12.90 -8.94 0.11
CA LYS A 121 13.55 -10.24 -0.07
C LYS A 121 12.84 -11.28 0.80
N SER A 122 12.04 -12.08 0.12
CA SER A 122 11.40 -13.34 0.54
C SER A 122 12.38 -14.36 1.06
#